data_AF-A0A1H6IKA8-F1
#
_entry.id   AF-A0A1H6IKA8-F1
#
_cell.length_a   1.000
_cell.length_b   1.000
_cell.length_c   1.000
_cell.angle_alpha   90.00
_cell.angle_beta   90.00
_cell.angle_gamma   90.00
#
_symmetry.space_group_name_H-M   'P 1'
#
loop_
_entity.id
_entity.type
_entity.pdbx_description
1 polymer ?
#
loop_
_entity_poly.entity_id
_entity_poly.type
_entity_poly.pdbx_seq_one_letter_code
_entity_poly.pdbx_strand_id
1 'polypeptide(L)' 'MRNIQVKAAYNLQLSTENHFIANYTLHPNFGDTKTLLPHIKNFEHLYHKSSNEIVADAGYGSEENYIFLQKRKVKTYIK' A
#
# COMPACT_ATOMS: atom_id res chain seq x y z
N MET A 1 -17.28 -21.85 8.60
CA MET A 1 -17.81 -20.48 8.42
C MET A 1 -18.34 -20.35 7.00
N ARG A 2 -19.65 -20.41 6.81
CA ARG A 2 -20.32 -20.16 5.52
C ARG A 2 -20.81 -18.71 5.57
N ASN A 3 -20.05 -17.81 4.94
CA ASN A 3 -20.42 -16.48 4.46
C ASN A 3 -19.18 -15.58 4.40
N ILE A 4 -18.43 -15.66 3.29
CA ILE A 4 -17.66 -14.50 2.81
C ILE A 4 -17.97 -14.40 1.32
N GLN A 5 -19.19 -13.97 1.00
CA GLN A 5 -19.47 -13.52 -0.35
C GLN A 5 -18.79 -12.17 -0.54
N VAL A 6 -17.74 -12.15 -1.35
CA VAL A 6 -17.00 -10.93 -1.67
C VAL A 6 -17.95 -10.00 -2.42
N LYS A 7 -18.23 -8.82 -1.85
CA LYS A 7 -19.01 -7.80 -2.53
C LYS A 7 -18.14 -7.16 -3.61
N ALA A 8 -18.73 -6.89 -4.78
CA ALA A 8 -18.05 -6.13 -5.81
C ALA A 8 -17.79 -4.71 -5.28
N ALA A 9 -16.53 -4.42 -4.97
CA ALA A 9 -16.06 -3.15 -4.45
C ALA A 9 -14.58 -3.00 -4.79
N TYR A 10 -14.07 -1.78 -4.62
CA TYR A 10 -12.65 -1.49 -4.73
C TYR A 10 -12.11 -1.04 -3.38
N ASN A 11 -10.92 -1.54 -3.04
CA ASN A 11 -10.14 -1.03 -1.92
C ASN A 11 -9.40 0.22 -2.37
N LEU A 12 -9.80 1.37 -1.83
CA LEU A 12 -9.13 2.65 -2.03
C LEU A 12 -7.91 2.73 -1.13
N GLN A 13 -6.77 3.07 -1.72
CA GLN A 13 -5.49 3.28 -1.05
C GLN A 13 -5.12 4.75 -1.17
N LEU A 14 -4.72 5.36 -0.05
CA LEU A 14 -4.33 6.77 0.02
C LEU A 14 -2.93 6.90 0.63
N SER A 15 -2.05 7.63 -0.05
CA SER A 15 -0.81 8.12 0.54
C SER A 15 -0.98 9.57 0.93
N THR A 16 -0.52 9.91 2.14
CA THR A 16 -0.52 11.28 2.64
C THR A 16 0.88 11.71 3.05
N GLU A 17 1.18 12.98 2.86
CA GLU A 17 2.42 13.62 3.30
C GLU A 17 2.08 15.03 3.79
N ASN A 18 2.54 15.40 4.99
CA ASN A 18 2.33 16.74 5.57
C ASN A 18 0.86 17.21 5.55
N HIS A 19 -0.08 16.31 5.83
CA HIS A 19 -1.53 16.55 5.78
C HIS A 19 -2.14 16.76 4.38
N PHE A 20 -1.38 16.51 3.32
CA PHE A 20 -1.87 16.50 1.95
C PHE A 20 -2.00 15.08 1.42
N ILE A 21 -2.98 14.86 0.53
CA ILE A 21 -3.07 13.61 -0.24
C ILE A 21 -2.02 13.69 -1.35
N ALA A 22 -1.04 12.80 -1.29
CA ALA A 22 0.04 12.72 -2.27
C ALA A 22 -0.29 11.75 -3.42
N ASN A 23 -1.04 10.67 -3.13
CA ASN A 23 -1.45 9.71 -4.15
C ASN A 23 -2.68 8.90 -3.75
N TYR A 24 -3.38 8.36 -4.75
CA TYR A 24 -4.45 7.39 -4.52
C TYR A 24 -4.43 6.29 -5.58
N THR A 25 -4.83 5.07 -5.20
CA THR A 25 -5.08 3.99 -6.16
C THR A 25 -6.27 3.14 -5.76
N LEU A 26 -6.95 2.54 -6.74
CA LEU A 26 -8.10 1.66 -6.54
C LEU A 26 -7.70 0.23 -6.88
N HIS A 27 -7.96 -0.71 -5.97
CA HIS A 27 -7.64 -2.12 -6.16
C HIS A 27 -8.88 -2.99 -6.07
N PRO A 28 -9.09 -3.96 -6.97
CA PRO A 28 -10.18 -4.92 -6.86
C PRO A 28 -9.92 -6.00 -5.80
N ASN A 29 -8.72 -6.03 -5.22
CA ASN A 29 -8.32 -7.00 -4.21
C ASN A 29 -9.03 -6.72 -2.89
N PHE A 30 -9.52 -7.77 -2.23
CA PHE A 30 -10.21 -7.65 -0.94
C PHE A 30 -9.27 -7.30 0.24
N GLY A 31 -7.99 -7.67 0.17
CA GLY A 31 -7.03 -7.47 1.27
C GLY A 31 -5.88 -6.53 0.92
N ASP A 32 -5.39 -5.82 1.93
CA ASP A 32 -4.40 -4.74 1.81
C ASP A 32 -2.97 -5.22 1.54
N THR A 33 -2.67 -6.48 1.88
CA THR A 33 -1.35 -7.08 1.67
C THR A 33 -0.86 -6.99 0.21
N LYS A 34 -1.77 -7.03 -0.77
CA LYS A 34 -1.43 -6.99 -2.20
C LYS A 34 -1.52 -5.59 -2.83
N THR A 35 -2.00 -4.58 -2.09
CA THR A 35 -2.28 -3.25 -2.65
C THR A 35 -1.10 -2.28 -2.45
N LEU A 36 -0.26 -2.49 -1.44
CA LEU A 36 0.88 -1.62 -1.12
C LEU A 36 1.89 -1.54 -2.28
N LEU A 37 2.37 -2.70 -2.75
CA LEU A 37 3.35 -2.80 -3.82
C LEU A 37 2.90 -2.05 -5.10
N PRO A 38 1.71 -2.31 -5.67
CA PRO A 38 1.23 -1.57 -6.82
C PRO A 38 0.98 -0.09 -6.51
N HIS A 39 0.55 0.28 -5.30
CA HIS A 39 0.37 1.68 -4.89
C HIS A 39 1.70 2.47 -4.88
N ILE A 40 2.77 1.90 -4.30
CA ILE A 40 4.10 2.54 -4.27
C ILE A 40 4.69 2.65 -5.68
N LYS A 41 4.58 1.58 -6.50
CA LYS A 41 5.06 1.61 -7.88
C LYS A 41 4.34 2.68 -8.71
N ASN A 42 3.04 2.85 -8.50
CA ASN A 42 2.26 3.88 -9.15
C ASN A 42 2.74 5.29 -8.74
N PHE A 43 2.98 5.52 -7.44
CA PHE A 43 3.55 6.78 -6.96
C PHE A 43 4.89 7.10 -7.63
N GLU A 44 5.81 6.14 -7.65
CA GLU A 44 7.12 6.32 -8.29
C GLU A 44 7.02 6.57 -9.79
N HIS A 45 6.09 5.91 -10.46
CA HIS A 45 5.87 6.11 -11.88
C HIS A 45 5.34 7.51 -12.19
N LEU A 46 4.40 8.02 -11.38
CA LEU A 46 3.77 9.32 -11.60
C LEU A 46 4.68 10.49 -11.23
N TYR A 47 5.41 10.36 -10.12
CA TYR A 47 6.16 11.48 -9.56
C TYR A 47 7.67 11.35 -9.75
N HIS A 48 8.15 10.25 -10.32
CA HIS A 48 9.58 9.94 -10.49
C HIS A 48 10.39 10.10 -9.20
N LYS A 49 9.75 9.81 -8.06
CA LYS A 49 10.30 9.95 -6.71
C LYS A 49 9.99 8.71 -5.88
N SER A 50 10.94 8.33 -5.04
CA SER A 50 10.75 7.29 -4.02
C SER A 50 10.45 7.93 -2.67
N SER A 51 9.61 7.28 -1.87
CA SER A 51 9.40 7.65 -0.47
C SER A 51 10.59 7.19 0.38
N ASN A 52 11.03 8.03 1.31
CA ASN A 52 12.11 7.70 2.25
C ASN A 52 11.60 6.88 3.44
N GLU A 53 10.38 7.19 3.90
CA GLU A 53 9.72 6.51 5.00
C GLU A 53 8.28 6.16 4.58
N ILE A 54 7.81 4.98 4.99
CA ILE A 54 6.45 4.50 4.76
C ILE A 54 5.86 4.02 6.08
N VAL A 55 4.72 4.57 6.44
CA VAL A 55 3.93 4.19 7.62
C VAL A 55 2.61 3.60 7.12
N ALA A 56 2.27 2.40 7.59
CA ALA A 56 1.07 1.68 7.18
C ALA A 56 0.49 0.88 8.34
N ASP A 57 -0.76 0.46 8.22
CA ASP A 57 -1.40 -0.42 9.21
C ASP A 57 -0.87 -1.87 9.14
N ALA A 58 -1.15 -2.66 10.17
CA ALA A 58 -0.78 -4.07 10.26
C ALA A 58 -1.30 -4.94 9.11
N GLY A 59 -2.38 -4.52 8.43
CA GLY A 59 -2.96 -5.20 7.27
C GLY A 59 -2.00 -5.26 6.07
N TYR A 60 -1.03 -4.35 5.99
CA TYR A 60 0.04 -4.38 4.98
C TYR A 60 1.24 -5.26 5.35
N GLY A 61 1.25 -5.86 6.54
CA GLY A 61 2.37 -6.62 7.10
C GLY A 61 2.61 -8.01 6.50
N SER A 62 2.61 -8.14 5.17
CA SER A 62 3.03 -9.37 4.51
C SER A 62 4.54 -9.46 4.35
N GLU A 63 5.10 -10.67 4.39
CA GLU A 63 6.52 -10.92 4.16
C GLU A 63 7.01 -10.32 2.83
N GLU A 64 6.20 -10.45 1.78
CA GLU A 64 6.48 -9.87 0.46
C GLU A 64 6.66 -8.34 0.52
N ASN A 65 5.79 -7.64 1.27
CA ASN A 65 5.87 -6.20 1.45
C ASN A 65 7.13 -5.81 2.23
N TYR A 66 7.45 -6.55 3.31
CA TYR A 66 8.69 -6.33 4.05
C TYR A 66 9.94 -6.51 3.19
N ILE A 67 10.02 -7.60 2.41
CA ILE A 67 11.14 -7.86 1.51
C ILE A 67 11.26 -6.74 0.47
N PHE A 68 10.13 -6.32 -0.11
CA PHE A 68 10.11 -5.25 -1.10
C PHE A 68 10.65 -3.92 -0.55
N LEU A 69 10.18 -3.53 0.63
CA LEU A 69 10.57 -2.26 1.26
C LEU A 69 12.03 -2.30 1.74
N GLN A 70 12.47 -3.44 2.28
CA GLN A 70 13.87 -3.64 2.68
C GLN A 70 14.82 -3.55 1.47
N LYS A 71 14.49 -4.20 0.34
CA LYS A 71 15.29 -4.11 -0.90
C LYS A 71 15.45 -2.67 -1.39
N ARG A 72 14.46 -1.83 -1.13
CA ARG A 72 14.46 -0.41 -1.51
C ARG A 72 15.06 0.51 -0.47
N LYS A 73 15.52 -0.03 0.66
CA LYS A 73 16.07 0.73 1.80
C LYS A 73 15.11 1.81 2.31
N VAL A 74 13.81 1.57 2.17
CA VAL A 74 12.77 2.45 2.70
C VAL A 74 12.58 2.12 4.16
N LYS A 75 12.51 3.15 5.01
CA LYS A 75 12.25 2.95 6.43
C LYS A 75 10.76 2.67 6.63
N THR A 76 10.42 1.54 7.26
CA THR A 76 9.04 1.09 7.35
C THR A 76 8.55 1.01 8.78
N TYR A 77 7.30 1.43 8.96
CA TYR A 77 6.56 1.30 10.21
C TYR A 77 5.19 0.72 9.89
N ILE A 78 5.07 -0.60 10.05
CA ILE A 78 3.81 -1.32 9.89
C ILE A 78 3.31 -1.64 11.31
N LYS A 79 2.17 -1.08 11.71
CA LYS A 79 1.64 -1.16 13.09
C LYS A 79 0.18 -1.56 13.16
#